data_AF-A0A0C2MP07-F1
#
_entry.id   AF-A0A0C2MP07-F1
#
_cell.length_a   1.000
_cell.length_b   1.000
_cell.length_c   1.000
_cell.angle_alpha   90.00
_cell.angle_beta   90.00
_cell.angle_gamma   90.00
#
_symmetry.space_group_name_H-M   'P 1'
#
loop_
_entity.id
_entity.type
_entity.pdbx_description
1 polymer ?
#
loop_
_entity_poly.entity_id
_entity_poly.type
_entity_poly.pdbx_seq_one_letter_code
_entity_poly.pdbx_strand_id
1 'polypeptide(L)'
;MSIRAKNVAADIADQICQSVSDQLLGKSLSSFQSVSSILRSCIEESLTKILTPKSKIQILDLISQNKTNRPFVIVFCGVNGVGKSTNLAKIAYYLLSNNQKVLIAACDTFRSGAVEQLRTHVARFNDMFPGDTPRCVLFDKGYGKDASGVAAEAIKTG
;
A
#
# COMPACT_ATOMS: atom_id res chain seq x y z
N MET A 1 -1.95 -30.49 -0.87
CA MET A 1 -2.81 -29.33 -0.51
C MET A 1 -2.68 -28.31 -1.62
N SER A 2 -3.73 -28.04 -2.40
CA SER A 2 -3.65 -27.17 -3.58
C SER A 2 -3.54 -25.70 -3.15
N ILE A 3 -2.49 -25.00 -3.58
CA ILE A 3 -2.28 -23.57 -3.31
C ILE A 3 -3.38 -22.69 -3.93
N ARG A 4 -4.04 -23.17 -4.99
CA ARG A 4 -5.23 -22.51 -5.58
C ARG A 4 -6.39 -22.42 -4.60
N ALA A 5 -6.58 -23.44 -3.75
CA ALA A 5 -7.62 -23.43 -2.72
C ALA A 5 -7.37 -22.39 -1.60
N LYS A 6 -6.22 -21.71 -1.63
CA LYS A 6 -5.83 -20.64 -0.70
C LYS A 6 -5.85 -19.24 -1.34
N ASN A 7 -6.66 -19.04 -2.38
CA ASN A 7 -6.81 -17.76 -3.09
C ASN A 7 -5.54 -17.27 -3.81
N VAL A 8 -4.64 -18.18 -4.19
CA VAL A 8 -3.54 -17.86 -5.11
C VAL A 8 -4.08 -17.84 -6.53
N ALA A 9 -3.74 -16.80 -7.30
CA ALA A 9 -4.13 -16.68 -8.70
C ALA A 9 -3.65 -17.90 -9.51
N ALA A 10 -4.43 -18.33 -10.49
CA ALA A 10 -4.21 -19.60 -11.19
C ALA A 10 -2.85 -19.63 -11.91
N ASP A 11 -2.50 -18.54 -12.58
CA ASP A 11 -1.23 -18.33 -13.26
C ASP A 11 -0.03 -18.35 -12.29
N ILE A 12 -0.16 -17.69 -11.14
CA ILE A 12 0.88 -17.69 -10.09
C ILE A 12 1.04 -19.09 -9.49
N ALA A 13 -0.07 -19.80 -9.27
CA ALA A 13 -0.03 -21.18 -8.81
C ALA A 13 0.69 -22.09 -9.80
N ASP A 14 0.46 -21.92 -11.10
CA ASP A 14 1.12 -22.70 -12.15
C ASP A 14 2.63 -22.38 -12.20
N GLN A 15 3.01 -21.11 -12.07
CA GLN A 15 4.43 -20.70 -11.96
C GLN A 15 5.12 -21.33 -10.75
N ILE A 16 4.45 -21.39 -9.59
CA ILE A 16 5.00 -22.03 -8.39
C ILE A 16 5.19 -23.52 -8.63
N CYS A 17 4.19 -24.21 -9.21
CA CYS A 17 4.27 -25.63 -9.52
C CYS A 17 5.42 -25.95 -10.50
N GLN A 18 5.60 -25.13 -11.55
CA GLN A 18 6.69 -25.28 -12.50
C GLN A 18 8.06 -25.08 -11.83
N SER A 19 8.21 -24.00 -11.05
CA SER A 19 9.44 -23.70 -10.31
C SER A 19 9.83 -24.85 -9.36
N VAL A 20 8.85 -25.42 -8.66
CA VAL A 20 9.09 -26.57 -7.77
C VAL A 20 9.44 -27.83 -8.56
N SER A 21 8.78 -28.10 -9.68
CA SER A 21 9.09 -29.24 -10.54
C SER A 21 10.54 -29.18 -11.04
N ASP A 22 10.96 -28.02 -11.56
CA ASP A 22 12.32 -27.82 -12.06
C ASP A 22 13.38 -27.95 -10.95
N GLN A 23 13.06 -27.52 -9.71
CA GLN A 23 13.95 -27.66 -8.57
C GLN A 23 14.06 -29.10 -8.03
N LEU A 24 13.07 -29.94 -8.27
CA LEU A 24 13.03 -31.33 -7.80
C LEU A 24 13.69 -32.29 -8.80
N LEU A 25 13.65 -31.98 -10.10
CA LEU A 25 14.31 -32.77 -11.14
C LEU A 25 15.82 -32.80 -10.89
N GLY A 26 16.36 -33.99 -10.59
CA GLY A 26 17.79 -34.21 -10.37
C GLY A 26 18.28 -34.06 -8.91
N LYS A 27 17.40 -33.75 -7.94
CA LYS A 27 17.79 -33.78 -6.52
C LYS A 27 17.75 -35.21 -5.96
N SER A 28 18.88 -35.68 -5.44
CA SER A 28 18.95 -36.92 -4.68
C SER A 28 18.36 -36.73 -3.28
N LEU A 29 17.50 -37.66 -2.87
CA LEU A 29 16.95 -37.69 -1.51
C LEU A 29 18.06 -38.09 -0.54
N SER A 30 18.24 -37.31 0.53
CA SER A 30 19.07 -37.76 1.66
C SER A 30 18.30 -38.81 2.48
N SER A 31 19.02 -39.76 3.10
CA SER A 31 18.40 -40.90 3.81
C SER A 31 17.44 -40.53 4.95
N PHE A 32 17.47 -39.27 5.42
CA PHE A 32 16.64 -38.76 6.51
C PHE A 32 15.53 -37.80 6.08
N GLN A 33 15.34 -37.57 4.77
CA GLN A 33 14.33 -36.63 4.28
C GLN A 33 13.19 -37.32 3.54
N SER A 34 11.97 -36.91 3.87
CA SER A 34 10.78 -37.32 3.13
C SER A 34 10.60 -36.46 1.87
N VAL A 35 9.98 -37.04 0.83
CA VAL A 35 9.58 -36.30 -0.37
C VAL A 35 8.70 -35.10 0.02
N SER A 36 7.77 -35.29 0.96
CA SER A 36 6.88 -34.24 1.46
C SER A 36 7.63 -33.06 2.10
N SER A 37 8.70 -33.32 2.86
CA SER A 37 9.48 -32.26 3.50
C SER A 37 10.29 -31.45 2.49
N ILE A 38 10.88 -32.11 1.49
CA ILE A 38 11.64 -31.43 0.42
C ILE A 38 10.69 -30.60 -0.44
N LEU A 39 9.54 -31.18 -0.82
CA LEU A 39 8.52 -30.47 -1.60
C LEU A 39 8.00 -29.23 -0.86
N ARG A 40 7.76 -29.32 0.45
CA ARG A 40 7.37 -28.18 1.27
C ARG A 40 8.44 -27.09 1.28
N SER A 41 9.71 -27.46 1.45
CA SER A 41 10.83 -26.51 1.44
C SER A 41 10.95 -25.79 0.09
N CYS A 42 10.83 -26.49 -1.04
CA CYS A 42 10.86 -25.88 -2.37
C CYS A 42 9.68 -24.92 -2.62
N ILE A 43 8.48 -25.24 -2.10
CA ILE A 43 7.33 -24.34 -2.15
C ILE A 43 7.58 -23.08 -1.32
N GLU A 44 8.08 -23.23 -0.08
CA GLU A 44 8.39 -22.10 0.80
C GLU A 44 9.45 -21.18 0.17
N GLU A 45 10.50 -21.74 -0.45
CA GLU A 45 11.52 -20.98 -1.17
C GLU A 45 10.93 -20.22 -2.37
N SER A 46 10.12 -20.90 -3.20
CA SER A 46 9.47 -20.28 -4.35
C SER A 46 8.52 -19.15 -3.94
N LEU A 47 7.72 -19.36 -2.88
CA LEU A 47 6.83 -18.34 -2.32
C LEU A 47 7.62 -17.15 -1.76
N THR A 48 8.70 -17.42 -1.03
CA THR A 48 9.57 -16.37 -0.46
C THR A 48 10.15 -15.50 -1.56
N LYS A 49 10.61 -16.11 -2.66
CA LYS A 49 11.14 -15.40 -3.82
C LYS A 49 10.09 -14.50 -4.50
N ILE A 50 8.84 -14.96 -4.58
CA ILE A 50 7.73 -14.19 -5.18
C ILE A 50 7.27 -13.04 -4.25
N LEU A 51 7.17 -13.31 -2.95
CA LEU A 51 6.65 -12.36 -1.98
C LEU A 51 7.68 -11.33 -1.51
N THR A 52 8.97 -11.59 -1.70
CA THR A 52 10.03 -10.65 -1.31
C THR A 52 10.25 -9.62 -2.42
N PRO A 53 9.86 -8.34 -2.20
CA PRO A 53 10.10 -7.30 -3.20
C PRO A 53 11.61 -7.04 -3.36
N LYS A 54 12.03 -6.71 -4.59
CA LYS A 54 13.44 -6.39 -4.91
C LYS A 54 13.95 -5.10 -4.25
N SER A 55 13.04 -4.24 -3.81
CA SER A 55 13.36 -2.94 -3.22
C SER A 55 12.56 -2.72 -1.94
N LYS A 56 13.23 -2.30 -0.87
CA LYS A 56 12.59 -1.85 0.36
C LYS A 56 12.14 -0.39 0.19
N ILE A 57 10.88 -0.10 0.44
CA ILE A 57 10.35 1.28 0.45
C ILE A 57 10.26 1.74 1.89
N GLN A 58 11.08 2.74 2.26
CA GLN A 58 11.02 3.39 3.57
C GLN A 58 10.48 4.81 3.40
N ILE A 59 9.19 5.00 3.62
CA ILE A 59 8.48 6.24 3.29
C ILE A 59 9.08 7.44 4.05
N LEU A 60 9.42 7.29 5.32
CA LEU A 60 10.02 8.38 6.12
C LEU A 60 11.41 8.80 5.61
N ASP A 61 12.23 7.83 5.18
CA ASP A 61 13.55 8.10 4.59
C ASP A 61 13.39 8.86 3.27
N LEU A 62 12.44 8.44 2.42
CA LEU A 62 12.15 9.12 1.15
C LEU A 62 11.65 10.56 1.36
N ILE A 63 10.82 10.79 2.38
CA ILE A 63 10.35 12.13 2.74
C ILE A 63 11.51 12.99 3.24
N SER A 64 12.36 12.48 4.13
CA SER A 64 13.48 13.25 4.68
C SER A 64 14.59 13.55 3.66
N GLN A 65 14.77 12.67 2.67
CA GLN A 65 15.72 12.88 1.57
C GLN A 65 15.19 13.81 0.48
N ASN A 66 13.92 14.21 0.53
CA ASN A 66 13.35 15.14 -0.43
C ASN A 66 13.93 16.55 -0.21
N LYS A 67 15.02 16.86 -0.93
CA LYS A 67 15.69 18.17 -0.90
C LYS A 67 15.01 19.22 -1.79
N THR A 68 13.94 18.84 -2.49
CA THR A 68 13.19 19.81 -3.29
C THR A 68 12.30 20.63 -2.35
N ASN A 69 12.08 21.90 -2.65
CA ASN A 69 11.12 22.73 -1.92
C ASN A 69 9.67 22.39 -2.33
N ARG A 70 9.38 21.10 -2.59
CA ARG A 70 8.09 20.58 -3.03
C ARG A 70 7.62 19.47 -2.08
N PRO A 71 6.31 19.36 -1.84
CA PRO A 71 5.76 18.32 -0.97
C PRO A 71 6.02 16.91 -1.53
N PHE A 72 6.15 15.93 -0.64
CA PHE A 72 6.19 14.51 -1.02
C PHE A 72 4.76 14.01 -1.31
N VAL A 73 4.50 13.57 -2.54
CA VAL A 73 3.14 13.23 -3.00
C VAL A 73 2.94 11.71 -3.04
N ILE A 74 1.88 11.23 -2.37
CA ILE A 74 1.47 9.83 -2.37
C ILE A 74 0.07 9.72 -2.99
N VAL A 75 -0.07 8.88 -4.01
CA VAL A 75 -1.35 8.64 -4.71
C VAL A 75 -1.90 7.27 -4.34
N PHE A 76 -3.16 7.22 -3.91
CA PHE A 76 -3.87 5.98 -3.60
C PHE A 76 -4.84 5.63 -4.74
N CYS A 77 -4.50 4.61 -5.54
CA CYS A 77 -5.31 4.14 -6.66
C CYS A 77 -5.76 2.68 -6.47
N GLY A 78 -6.81 2.27 -7.19
CA GLY A 78 -7.35 0.91 -7.13
C GLY A 78 -8.86 0.86 -7.39
N VAL A 79 -9.41 -0.35 -7.50
CA VAL A 79 -10.84 -0.56 -7.81
C VAL A 79 -11.76 -0.15 -6.64
N ASN A 80 -13.07 -0.12 -6.87
CA ASN A 80 -14.05 0.29 -5.86
C ASN A 80 -14.07 -0.69 -4.68
N GLY A 81 -14.25 -0.17 -3.46
CA GLY A 81 -14.43 -1.00 -2.26
C GLY A 81 -13.15 -1.57 -1.61
N VAL A 82 -11.96 -1.46 -2.22
CA VAL A 82 -10.71 -2.03 -1.66
C VAL A 82 -10.13 -1.28 -0.44
N GLY A 83 -10.84 -0.28 0.07
CA GLY A 83 -10.42 0.47 1.26
C GLY A 83 -9.39 1.58 1.03
N LYS A 84 -9.37 2.22 -0.15
CA LYS A 84 -8.43 3.32 -0.49
C LYS A 84 -8.46 4.45 0.55
N SER A 85 -9.62 5.06 0.78
CA SER A 85 -9.78 6.19 1.71
C SER A 85 -9.39 5.82 3.15
N THR A 86 -9.74 4.61 3.59
CA THR A 86 -9.42 4.12 4.93
C THR A 86 -7.93 3.84 5.10
N ASN A 87 -7.26 3.24 4.11
CA ASN A 87 -5.82 3.01 4.18
C ASN A 87 -5.04 4.33 4.03
N LEU A 88 -5.52 5.28 3.23
CA LEU A 88 -4.98 6.65 3.19
C LEU A 88 -5.02 7.27 4.59
N ALA A 89 -6.14 7.16 5.30
CA ALA A 89 -6.26 7.66 6.67
C ALA A 89 -5.26 6.98 7.63
N LYS A 90 -5.03 5.66 7.51
CA LYS A 90 -4.02 4.95 8.32
C LYS A 90 -2.59 5.43 8.04
N ILE A 91 -2.25 5.66 6.77
CA ILE A 91 -0.94 6.20 6.39
C ILE A 91 -0.80 7.64 6.86
N ALA A 92 -1.84 8.46 6.75
CA ALA A 92 -1.85 9.83 7.29
C ALA A 92 -1.62 9.82 8.81
N TYR A 93 -2.30 8.95 9.55
CA TYR A 93 -2.06 8.75 10.98
C TYR A 93 -0.59 8.38 11.27
N TYR A 94 -0.04 7.39 10.55
CA TYR A 94 1.36 7.00 10.70
C TYR A 94 2.33 8.17 10.45
N LEU A 95 2.10 8.98 9.42
CA LEU A 95 2.93 10.15 9.12
C LEU A 95 2.81 11.23 10.22
N LEU A 96 1.60 11.50 10.70
CA LEU A 96 1.36 12.45 11.80
C LEU A 96 2.02 11.98 13.10
N SER A 97 1.95 10.70 13.43
CA SER A 97 2.66 10.11 14.58
C SER A 97 4.18 10.24 14.47
N ASN A 98 4.72 10.35 13.26
CA ASN A 98 6.14 10.57 12.97
C ASN A 98 6.47 12.05 12.69
N ASN A 99 5.74 12.97 13.32
CA ASN A 99 5.97 14.41 13.27
C ASN A 99 5.91 15.05 11.87
N GLN A 100 5.33 14.37 10.88
CA GLN A 100 5.10 14.95 9.56
C GLN A 100 3.82 15.79 9.53
N LYS A 101 3.76 16.79 8.65
CA LYS A 101 2.53 17.52 8.30
C LYS A 101 1.89 16.84 7.09
N VAL A 102 0.57 16.76 7.07
CA VAL A 102 -0.16 16.04 6.01
C VAL A 102 -1.24 16.94 5.42
N LEU A 103 -1.25 17.03 4.10
CA LEU A 103 -2.36 17.59 3.33
C LEU A 103 -3.06 16.44 2.60
N ILE A 104 -4.36 16.27 2.86
CA ILE A 104 -5.19 15.26 2.19
C ILE A 104 -5.93 15.94 1.04
N ALA A 105 -5.62 15.55 -0.20
CA ALA A 105 -6.37 16.00 -1.38
C ALA A 105 -7.56 15.07 -1.65
N ALA A 106 -8.78 15.63 -1.62
CA ALA A 106 -10.01 14.89 -1.87
C ALA A 106 -10.29 14.77 -3.37
N CYS A 107 -9.60 13.84 -4.05
CA CYS A 107 -9.72 13.63 -5.49
C CYS A 107 -10.82 12.62 -5.90
N ASP A 108 -11.54 12.01 -4.96
CA ASP A 108 -12.70 11.15 -5.23
C ASP A 108 -13.95 12.03 -5.42
N THR A 109 -14.04 12.67 -6.59
CA THR A 109 -15.08 13.68 -6.92
C THR A 109 -16.36 13.08 -7.48
N PHE A 110 -16.43 11.76 -7.64
CA PHE A 110 -17.58 11.04 -8.22
C PHE A 110 -18.42 10.32 -7.17
N ARG A 111 -17.80 9.71 -6.16
CA ARG A 111 -18.52 8.93 -5.17
C ARG A 111 -19.04 9.82 -4.04
N SER A 112 -20.37 9.92 -3.93
CA SER A 112 -21.02 10.63 -2.83
C SER A 112 -20.55 10.12 -1.46
N GLY A 113 -20.32 11.03 -0.53
CA GLY A 113 -19.81 10.76 0.82
C GLY A 113 -18.30 10.56 0.93
N ALA A 114 -17.56 10.49 -0.19
CA ALA A 114 -16.11 10.29 -0.14
C ALA A 114 -15.37 11.49 0.48
N VAL A 115 -15.82 12.72 0.18
CA VAL A 115 -15.24 13.94 0.75
C VAL A 115 -15.58 14.04 2.24
N GLU A 116 -16.83 13.76 2.64
CA GLU A 116 -17.27 13.75 4.03
C GLU A 116 -16.52 12.71 4.86
N GLN A 117 -16.22 11.54 4.28
CA GLN A 117 -15.40 10.52 4.91
C GLN A 117 -14.00 11.05 5.23
N LEU A 118 -13.35 11.71 4.27
CA LEU A 118 -12.03 12.32 4.50
C LEU A 118 -12.08 13.46 5.51
N ARG A 119 -13.12 14.31 5.45
CA ARG A 119 -13.35 15.39 6.42
C ARG A 119 -13.47 14.87 7.85
N THR A 120 -14.18 13.76 8.04
CA THR A 120 -14.30 13.08 9.34
C THR A 120 -12.95 12.60 9.84
N HIS A 121 -12.12 11.99 8.96
CA HIS A 121 -10.77 11.57 9.34
C HIS A 121 -9.88 12.75 9.74
N VAL A 122 -9.88 13.85 8.96
CA VAL A 122 -9.10 15.05 9.25
C VAL A 122 -9.49 15.67 10.59
N ALA A 123 -10.80 15.79 10.88
CA ALA A 123 -11.27 16.27 12.17
C ALA A 123 -10.72 15.42 13.33
N ARG A 124 -10.83 14.08 13.21
CA ARG A 124 -10.28 13.15 14.22
C ARG A 124 -8.77 13.28 14.38
N PHE A 125 -8.02 13.50 13.30
CA PHE A 125 -6.58 13.71 13.40
C PHE A 125 -6.23 14.99 14.15
N ASN A 126 -6.96 16.07 13.93
CA ASN A 126 -6.71 17.32 14.63
C ASN A 126 -7.12 17.24 16.12
N ASP A 127 -8.13 16.43 16.47
CA ASP A 127 -8.43 16.11 17.87
C ASP A 127 -7.29 15.30 18.54
N MET A 128 -6.73 14.33 17.83
CA MET A 128 -5.70 13.41 18.35
C MET A 128 -4.30 14.02 18.42
N PHE A 129 -3.98 14.95 17.51
CA PHE A 129 -2.68 15.61 17.41
C PHE A 129 -2.87 17.12 17.56
N PRO A 130 -3.22 17.59 18.78
CA PRO A 130 -3.48 19.01 19.02
C PRO A 130 -2.20 19.84 18.86
N GLY A 131 -2.38 21.09 18.48
CA GLY A 131 -1.32 22.09 18.35
C GLY A 131 -1.87 23.41 17.83
N ASP A 132 -1.07 24.47 17.93
CA ASP A 132 -1.48 25.83 17.54
C ASP A 132 -1.88 25.93 16.05
N THR A 133 -1.24 25.10 15.21
CA THR A 133 -1.57 24.99 13.79
C THR A 133 -2.00 23.56 13.45
N PRO A 134 -3.05 23.38 12.64
CA PRO A 134 -3.50 22.05 12.24
C PRO A 134 -2.39 21.31 11.48
N ARG A 135 -2.05 20.12 11.96
CA ARG A 135 -1.03 19.27 11.34
C ARG A 135 -1.58 18.45 10.18
N CYS A 136 -2.90 18.31 10.11
CA CYS A 136 -3.61 17.66 9.03
C CYS A 136 -4.68 18.61 8.45
N VAL A 137 -4.63 18.82 7.13
CA VAL A 137 -5.59 19.68 6.43
C VAL A 137 -6.24 18.94 5.27
N LEU A 138 -7.52 19.21 5.03
CA LEU A 138 -8.25 18.71 3.88
C LEU A 138 -8.23 19.77 2.77
N PHE A 139 -7.82 19.37 1.57
CA PHE A 139 -8.03 20.15 0.36
C PHE A 139 -9.15 19.49 -0.45
N ASP A 140 -10.28 20.17 -0.58
CA ASP A 140 -11.42 19.71 -1.36
C ASP A 140 -12.00 20.84 -2.22
N LYS A 141 -12.58 20.48 -3.37
CA LYS A 141 -13.29 21.41 -4.28
C LYS A 141 -14.75 21.00 -4.52
N GLY A 142 -15.28 20.15 -3.64
CA GLY A 142 -16.57 19.50 -3.84
C GLY A 142 -16.60 18.47 -4.98
N TYR A 143 -17.82 17.99 -5.26
CA TYR A 143 -18.09 16.94 -6.24
C TYR A 143 -18.16 17.45 -7.68
N GLY A 144 -17.97 16.55 -8.65
CA GLY A 144 -18.08 16.85 -10.08
C GLY A 144 -16.91 17.67 -10.67
N LYS A 145 -15.82 17.84 -9.92
CA LYS A 145 -14.60 18.48 -10.40
C LYS A 145 -13.63 17.47 -10.99
N ASP A 146 -12.76 17.93 -11.88
CA ASP A 146 -11.67 17.11 -12.39
C ASP A 146 -10.69 16.76 -11.28
N ALA A 147 -10.50 15.46 -11.04
CA ALA A 147 -9.62 14.93 -10.00
C ALA A 147 -8.16 15.37 -10.21
N SER A 148 -7.72 15.48 -11.47
CA SER A 148 -6.35 15.89 -11.78
C SER A 148 -6.11 17.37 -11.45
N GLY A 149 -7.08 18.23 -11.72
CA GLY A 149 -7.07 19.64 -11.32
C GLY A 149 -7.07 19.82 -9.80
N VAL A 150 -7.90 19.07 -9.07
CA VAL A 150 -7.91 19.10 -7.59
C VAL A 150 -6.53 18.70 -7.04
N ALA A 151 -5.92 17.63 -7.56
CA ALA A 151 -4.59 17.19 -7.14
C ALA A 151 -3.50 18.24 -7.46
N ALA A 152 -3.51 18.80 -8.66
CA ALA A 152 -2.52 19.79 -9.10
C ALA A 152 -2.57 21.06 -8.25
N GLU A 153 -3.75 21.51 -7.85
CA GLU A 153 -3.90 22.67 -6.98
C GLU A 153 -3.51 22.36 -5.54
N ALA A 154 -3.90 21.20 -5.01
CA ALA A 154 -3.48 20.75 -3.68
C ALA A 154 -1.94 20.74 -3.52
N ILE A 155 -1.23 20.26 -4.55
CA ILE A 155 0.25 20.22 -4.58
C ILE A 155 0.86 21.62 -4.63
N LYS A 156 0.18 22.61 -5.22
CA LYS A 156 0.65 24.01 -5.26
C LYS A 156 0.42 24.75 -3.94
N THR A 157 -0.60 24.33 -3.18
CA THR A 157 -0.95 24.94 -1.89
C THR A 157 -0.06 24.43 -0.74
N GLY A 158 0.40 23.18 -0.82
CA GLY A 158 1.28 22.55 0.17
C GLY A 158 2.76 22.86 -0.07
#